data_AF-A0AA36HWN8-F1
#
_entry.id   AF-A0AA36HWN8-F1
#
_cell.length_a   1.000
_cell.length_b   1.000
_cell.length_c   1.000
_cell.angle_alpha   90.00
_cell.angle_beta   90.00
_cell.angle_gamma   90.00
#
_symmetry.space_group_name_H-M   'P 1'
#
loop_
_entity.id
_entity.type
_entity.pdbx_description
1 polymer ?
#
loop_
_entity_poly.entity_id
_entity_poly.type
_entity_poly.pdbx_seq_one_letter_code
_entity_poly.pdbx_strand_id
1 'polypeptide(L)'
;MAKLSTDKHHHHHHHHHKDRSSFKDGQKHTTPPVSDPTRVFYESLLEEKPDSPIAIRYCVEHGTLSAELHGEMLKKYFQLRKGAILPSKRQA
;
A
#
# COMPACT_ATOMS: atom_id res chain seq x y z
N MET A 1 -10.70 -52.07 -3.04
CA MET A 1 -9.67 -51.37 -2.26
C MET A 1 -9.24 -50.14 -3.04
N ALA A 2 -9.70 -48.94 -2.66
CA ALA A 2 -9.40 -47.70 -3.36
C ALA A 2 -8.00 -47.20 -2.98
N LYS A 3 -7.19 -46.85 -3.99
CA LYS A 3 -5.96 -46.07 -3.84
C LYS A 3 -6.20 -44.72 -4.52
N LEU A 4 -6.12 -43.62 -3.75
CA LEU A 4 -5.89 -42.28 -4.29
C LEU A 4 -5.31 -41.45 -3.13
N SER A 5 -3.98 -41.50 -2.97
CA SER A 5 -3.01 -40.55 -3.53
C SER A 5 -3.23 -39.15 -2.96
N THR A 6 -2.37 -38.83 -1.99
CA THR A 6 -2.23 -37.54 -1.31
C THR A 6 -2.20 -36.37 -2.27
N ASP A 7 -3.20 -35.49 -2.19
CA ASP A 7 -3.19 -34.18 -2.83
C ASP A 7 -2.22 -33.27 -2.04
N LYS A 8 -1.02 -33.10 -2.58
CA LYS A 8 -0.08 -32.07 -2.14
C LYS A 8 -0.45 -30.79 -2.86
N HIS A 9 -1.19 -29.91 -2.19
CA HIS A 9 -1.43 -28.54 -2.63
C HIS A 9 -0.07 -27.84 -2.82
N HIS A 10 0.43 -27.79 -4.05
CA HIS A 10 1.55 -26.95 -4.44
C HIS A 10 1.10 -25.49 -4.37
N HIS A 11 1.46 -24.78 -3.30
CA HIS A 11 1.41 -23.33 -3.28
C HIS A 11 2.41 -22.78 -4.30
N HIS A 12 1.92 -22.43 -5.49
CA HIS A 12 2.65 -21.61 -6.46
C HIS A 12 2.87 -20.23 -5.83
N HIS A 13 4.04 -20.02 -5.22
CA HIS A 13 4.51 -18.69 -4.84
C HIS A 13 4.87 -17.93 -6.12
N HIS A 14 3.88 -17.27 -6.72
CA HIS A 14 4.12 -16.34 -7.83
C HIS A 14 4.86 -15.13 -7.25
N HIS A 15 6.20 -15.14 -7.34
CA HIS A 15 7.00 -13.94 -7.10
C HIS A 15 6.72 -12.96 -8.24
N HIS A 16 5.70 -12.10 -8.05
CA HIS A 16 5.51 -10.92 -8.88
C HIS A 16 6.70 -9.97 -8.66
N HIS A 17 7.71 -10.08 -9.53
CA HIS A 17 8.67 -9.00 -9.71
C HIS A 17 7.90 -7.79 -10.24
N LYS A 18 7.61 -6.85 -9.34
CA LYS A 18 6.77 -5.69 -9.64
C LYS A 18 7.64 -4.59 -10.23
N ASP A 19 7.60 -4.44 -11.55
CA ASP A 19 8.30 -3.38 -12.26
C ASP A 19 7.87 -2.01 -11.73
N ARG A 20 8.85 -1.21 -11.31
CA ARG A 20 8.63 0.15 -10.77
C ARG A 20 8.06 1.12 -11.81
N SER A 21 8.02 0.73 -13.08
CA SER A 21 7.38 1.46 -14.18
C SER A 21 5.87 1.61 -14.00
N SER A 22 5.24 0.73 -13.20
CA SER A 22 3.80 0.74 -12.94
C SER A 22 3.39 1.52 -11.68
N PHE A 23 4.34 2.18 -11.02
CA PHE A 23 4.07 2.88 -9.76
C PHE A 23 3.24 4.14 -10.00
N LYS A 24 2.29 4.39 -9.10
CA LYS A 24 1.54 5.64 -9.09
C LYS A 24 2.43 6.79 -8.61
N ASP A 25 2.02 8.01 -8.91
CA ASP A 25 2.75 9.19 -8.45
C ASP A 25 2.86 9.22 -6.91
N GLY A 26 4.06 9.49 -6.42
CA GLY A 26 4.35 9.48 -4.98
C GLY A 26 4.49 8.08 -4.36
N GLN A 27 4.20 6.99 -5.10
CA GLN A 27 4.44 5.63 -4.65
C GLN A 27 5.95 5.34 -4.59
N LYS A 28 6.41 4.83 -3.45
CA LYS A 28 7.81 4.50 -3.17
C LYS A 28 8.03 3.01 -2.97
N HIS A 29 7.00 2.33 -2.50
CA HIS A 29 7.03 0.93 -2.10
C HIS A 29 6.07 0.11 -2.96
N THR A 30 6.32 -1.19 -3.03
CA THR A 30 5.40 -2.13 -3.65
C THR A 30 4.09 -2.16 -2.88
N THR A 31 2.97 -2.24 -3.61
CA THR A 31 1.66 -2.35 -2.97
C THR A 31 1.56 -3.65 -2.17
N PRO A 32 1.31 -3.56 -0.85
CA PRO A 32 1.19 -4.74 0.00
C PRO A 32 -0.07 -5.56 -0.35
N PRO A 33 -0.08 -6.86 -0.01
CA PRO A 33 -1.27 -7.70 -0.14
C PRO A 33 -2.49 -7.10 0.58
N VAL A 34 -3.69 -7.42 0.10
CA VAL A 34 -4.95 -6.95 0.73
C VAL A 34 -5.09 -7.48 2.17
N SER A 35 -4.57 -8.67 2.45
CA SER A 35 -4.58 -9.28 3.78
C SER A 35 -3.50 -8.76 4.73
N ASP A 36 -2.66 -7.81 4.30
CA ASP A 36 -1.62 -7.24 5.16
C ASP A 36 -2.28 -6.40 6.27
N PRO A 37 -2.01 -6.70 7.56
CA PRO A 37 -2.67 -6.00 8.67
C PRO A 37 -2.29 -4.52 8.74
N THR A 38 -1.08 -4.15 8.30
CA THR A 38 -0.65 -2.74 8.25
C THR A 38 -1.44 -1.98 7.20
N ARG A 39 -1.67 -2.59 6.03
CA ARG A 39 -2.54 -2.04 5.00
C ARG A 39 -3.95 -1.83 5.52
N VAL A 40 -4.58 -2.87 6.07
CA VAL A 40 -5.95 -2.80 6.59
C VAL A 40 -6.07 -1.69 7.62
N PHE A 41 -5.13 -1.59 8.55
CA PHE A 41 -5.10 -0.54 9.57
C PHE A 41 -5.09 0.87 8.96
N TYR A 42 -4.21 1.16 8.01
CA TYR A 42 -4.10 2.51 7.44
C TYR A 42 -5.22 2.85 6.46
N GLU A 43 -5.78 1.86 5.76
CA GLU A 43 -6.98 2.06 4.94
C GLU A 43 -8.17 2.45 5.84
N SER A 44 -8.43 1.68 6.90
CA SER A 44 -9.49 2.01 7.87
C SER A 44 -9.25 3.35 8.56
N LEU A 45 -8.01 3.66 8.95
CA LEU A 45 -7.67 4.96 9.55
C LEU A 45 -7.92 6.12 8.57
N LEU A 46 -7.71 5.91 7.27
CA LEU A 46 -7.98 6.93 6.27
C LEU A 46 -9.48 7.13 6.05
N GLU A 47 -10.28 6.07 6.10
CA GLU A 47 -11.73 6.13 6.03
C GLU A 47 -12.32 6.89 7.23
N GLU A 48 -11.86 6.59 8.45
CA GLU A 48 -12.33 7.26 9.68
C GLU A 48 -11.80 8.70 9.79
N LYS A 49 -10.54 8.93 9.39
CA LYS A 49 -9.87 10.23 9.47
C LYS A 49 -9.15 10.56 8.15
N PRO A 50 -9.87 11.12 7.17
CA PRO A 50 -9.34 11.43 5.83
C PRO A 50 -8.19 12.44 5.79
N ASP A 51 -7.94 13.16 6.89
CA ASP A 51 -6.86 14.13 7.04
C ASP A 51 -5.70 13.61 7.90
N SER A 52 -5.72 12.32 8.27
CA SER A 52 -4.64 11.68 9.03
C SER A 52 -3.33 11.68 8.24
N PRO A 53 -2.29 12.43 8.65
CA PRO A 53 -1.07 12.55 7.87
C PRO A 53 -0.34 11.23 7.66
N ILE A 54 -0.38 10.36 8.68
CA ILE A 54 0.27 9.04 8.64
C ILE A 54 -0.45 8.08 7.71
N ALA A 55 -1.79 8.12 7.66
CA ALA A 55 -2.59 7.28 6.78
C ALA A 55 -2.43 7.71 5.33
N ILE A 56 -2.56 9.02 5.06
CA ILE A 56 -2.32 9.61 3.73
C ILE A 56 -0.93 9.21 3.23
N ARG A 57 0.12 9.40 4.04
CA ARG A 57 1.48 9.01 3.67
C ARG A 57 1.56 7.54 3.32
N TYR A 58 1.08 6.66 4.19
CA TYR A 58 1.19 5.23 3.99
C TYR A 58 0.50 4.81 2.70
N CYS A 59 -0.76 5.20 2.52
CA CYS A 59 -1.57 4.77 1.40
C CYS A 59 -1.07 5.31 0.04
N VAL A 60 -0.51 6.53 0.02
CA VAL A 60 0.13 7.09 -1.19
C VAL A 60 1.46 6.39 -1.48
N GLU A 61 2.35 6.25 -0.48
CA GLU A 61 3.69 5.67 -0.68
C GLU A 61 3.65 4.18 -1.02
N HIS A 62 2.59 3.46 -0.66
CA HIS A 62 2.37 2.05 -0.99
C HIS A 62 1.37 1.85 -2.14
N GLY A 63 0.74 2.92 -2.65
CA GLY A 63 -0.18 2.85 -3.79
C GLY A 63 -1.43 2.00 -3.57
N THR A 64 -1.93 1.92 -2.34
CA THR A 64 -3.07 1.06 -1.94
C THR A 64 -4.43 1.61 -2.39
N LEU A 65 -4.50 2.91 -2.69
CA LEU A 65 -5.74 3.62 -3.04
C LEU A 65 -6.19 3.35 -4.49
N SER A 66 -7.49 3.47 -4.75
CA SER A 66 -8.04 3.54 -6.12
C SER A 66 -7.55 4.79 -6.86
N ALA A 67 -7.69 4.83 -8.20
CA ALA A 67 -7.18 5.94 -9.01
C ALA A 67 -7.78 7.30 -8.62
N GLU A 68 -9.08 7.34 -8.34
CA GLU A 68 -9.80 8.55 -7.94
C GLU A 68 -9.32 9.09 -6.59
N LEU A 69 -9.36 8.23 -5.56
CA LEU A 69 -8.95 8.60 -4.21
C LEU A 69 -7.44 8.93 -4.13
N HIS A 70 -6.63 8.25 -4.94
CA HIS A 70 -5.20 8.51 -5.02
C HIS A 70 -4.91 9.96 -5.46
N GLY A 71 -5.62 10.48 -6.46
CA GLY A 71 -5.42 11.85 -6.94
C GLY A 71 -5.69 12.91 -5.86
N GLU A 72 -6.72 12.71 -5.04
CA GLU A 72 -7.03 13.60 -3.93
C GLU A 72 -5.97 13.50 -2.81
N MET A 73 -5.67 12.28 -2.39
CA MET A 73 -4.72 12.03 -1.30
C MET A 73 -3.30 12.45 -1.67
N LEU A 74 -2.93 12.37 -2.95
CA LEU A 74 -1.63 12.83 -3.45
C LEU A 74 -1.46 14.35 -3.26
N LYS A 75 -2.52 15.15 -3.51
CA LYS A 75 -2.49 16.60 -3.27
C LYS A 75 -2.26 16.89 -1.78
N LYS A 76 -3.02 16.23 -0.90
CA LYS A 76 -2.86 16.38 0.57
C LYS A 76 -1.46 15.95 1.01
N TYR A 77 -0.96 14.83 0.50
CA TYR A 77 0.38 14.34 0.77
C TYR A 77 1.46 15.38 0.47
N PHE A 78 1.40 16.03 -0.70
CA PHE A 78 2.36 17.09 -1.05
C PHE A 78 2.23 18.32 -0.16
N GLN A 79 1.03 18.71 0.24
CA GLN A 79 0.83 19.80 1.20
C GLN A 79 1.44 19.48 2.56
N LEU A 80 1.21 18.26 3.07
CA LEU A 80 1.76 17.78 4.35
C LEU A 80 3.29 17.71 4.34
N ARG A 81 3.90 17.38 3.20
CA ARG A 81 5.36 17.41 3.02
C ARG A 81 5.92 18.83 2.96
N LYS A 82 5.22 19.75 2.31
CA LYS A 82 5.63 21.17 2.26
C LYS A 82 5.52 21.84 3.63
N GLY A 83 4.46 21.53 4.38
CA GLY A 83 4.21 22.08 5.72
C GLY A 83 5.04 21.46 6.85
N ALA A 84 6.04 20.63 6.55
CA ALA A 84 6.90 19.93 7.52
C ALA A 84 6.18 18.97 8.50
N ILE A 85 4.90 18.67 8.29
CA ILE A 85 4.13 17.72 9.11
C ILE A 85 4.63 16.28 8.88
N LEU A 86 5.00 15.96 7.64
CA LEU A 86 5.61 14.68 7.29
C LEU A 86 7.11 14.85 7.04
N PRO A 87 7.99 14.11 7.75
CA PRO A 87 9.42 14.19 7.52
C PRO A 87 9.78 13.68 6.12
N SER A 88 10.69 14.39 5.45
CA SER A 88 11.06 14.15 4.05
C SER A 88 11.86 12.85 3.86
N LYS A 89 12.58 12.39 4.90
CA LYS A 89 13.27 11.11 5.04
C LYS A 89 13.41 10.79 6.53
N ARG A 90 13.25 9.53 6.95
CA ARG A 90 13.89 9.09 8.21
C ARG A 90 15.39 9.16 7.94
N GLN A 91 16.13 9.95 8.71
CA GLN A 91 17.57 9.74 8.81
C GLN A 91 17.77 8.33 9.38
N ALA A 92 18.76 7.64 8.82
CA ALA A 92 19.00 6.21 8.95
C ALA A 92 19.07 5.73 10.40
#